data_AF-A0A963YVL4-F1
#
_entry.id   AF-A0A963YVL4-F1
#
_cell.length_a   1.000
_cell.length_b   1.000
_cell.length_c   1.000
_cell.angle_alpha   90.00
_cell.angle_beta   90.00
_cell.angle_gamma   90.00
#
_symmetry.space_group_name_H-M   'P 1'
#
loop_
_entity.id
_entity.type
_entity.pdbx_description
1 polymer ?
#
loop_
_entity_poly.entity_id
_entity_poly.type
_entity_poly.pdbx_seq_one_letter_code
_entity_poly.pdbx_strand_id
1 'polypeptide(L)'
;MPPIDNDVGTDIIKIALPGADTTVKLVQELEAPLVIADGAMTSGYADAVREVQEAVAASAQGLIVGRSVWSREPAKSSRIMGELTRIAQENHVKVC
;
A
#
# COMPACT_ATOMS: atom_id res chain seq x y z
N MET A 1 14.02 -14.14 -15.80
CA MET A 1 12.69 -14.76 -15.65
C MET A 1 11.78 -13.64 -15.21
N PRO A 2 10.77 -13.27 -16.01
CA PRO A 2 9.79 -12.28 -15.58
C PRO A 2 9.08 -12.79 -14.30
N PRO A 3 8.62 -11.89 -13.42
CA PRO A 3 7.95 -12.29 -12.20
C PRO A 3 6.61 -12.97 -12.55
N ILE A 4 6.28 -14.04 -11.82
CA ILE A 4 5.19 -15.01 -12.13
C ILE A 4 3.82 -14.32 -12.24
N ASP A 5 3.66 -13.18 -11.57
CA ASP A 5 2.45 -12.37 -11.52
C ASP A 5 2.09 -11.67 -12.84
N ASN A 6 3.09 -11.28 -13.65
CA ASN A 6 2.82 -10.72 -14.99
C ASN A 6 2.28 -11.78 -15.96
N ASP A 7 2.71 -13.03 -15.83
CA ASP A 7 2.40 -14.10 -16.79
C ASP A 7 0.98 -14.70 -16.63
N VAL A 8 0.24 -14.34 -15.58
CA VAL A 8 -1.12 -14.83 -15.30
C VAL A 8 -2.23 -13.84 -15.65
N GLY A 9 -1.89 -12.64 -16.13
CA GLY A 9 -2.87 -11.60 -16.46
C GLY A 9 -3.51 -10.94 -15.23
N THR A 10 -2.71 -10.65 -14.21
CA THR A 10 -3.17 -10.06 -12.95
C THR A 10 -3.59 -8.60 -13.12
N ASP A 11 -4.78 -8.22 -12.64
CA ASP A 11 -5.22 -6.81 -12.66
C ASP A 11 -4.57 -5.93 -11.57
N ILE A 12 -4.24 -6.53 -10.41
CA ILE A 12 -3.66 -5.84 -9.25
C ILE A 12 -2.70 -6.76 -8.51
N ILE A 13 -1.47 -6.28 -8.25
CA ILE A 13 -0.46 -7.02 -7.49
C ILE A 13 -0.43 -6.49 -6.06
N LYS A 14 -0.63 -7.38 -5.08
CA LYS A 14 -0.58 -7.05 -3.65
C LYS A 14 0.61 -7.72 -2.97
N ILE A 15 1.50 -6.93 -2.36
CA ILE A 15 2.66 -7.45 -1.62
C ILE A 15 2.78 -6.81 -0.24
N ALA A 16 3.49 -7.47 0.69
CA ALA A 16 3.96 -6.81 1.91
C ALA A 16 5.08 -5.80 1.56
N LEU A 17 5.17 -4.67 2.27
CA LEU A 17 6.16 -3.61 2.01
C LEU A 17 7.60 -4.17 2.06
N PRO A 18 8.31 -4.30 0.92
CA PRO A 18 9.66 -4.87 0.87
C PRO A 18 10.76 -3.83 1.15
N GLY A 19 10.37 -2.60 1.50
CA GLY A 19 11.25 -1.41 1.60
C GLY A 19 11.17 -0.53 0.34
N ALA A 20 11.54 0.75 0.48
CA ALA A 20 11.34 1.77 -0.55
C ALA A 20 12.09 1.44 -1.87
N ASP A 21 13.38 1.12 -1.82
CA ASP A 21 14.18 0.84 -3.02
C ASP A 21 13.66 -0.36 -3.81
N THR A 22 13.26 -1.41 -3.10
CA THR A 22 12.67 -2.61 -3.73
C THR A 22 11.30 -2.28 -4.33
N THR A 23 10.50 -1.46 -3.65
CA THR A 23 9.18 -1.05 -4.14
C THR A 23 9.31 -0.24 -5.43
N VAL A 24 10.26 0.71 -5.50
CA VAL A 24 10.51 1.49 -6.72
C VAL A 24 10.87 0.59 -7.91
N LYS A 25 11.73 -0.42 -7.71
CA LYS A 25 12.08 -1.37 -8.77
C LYS A 25 10.85 -2.18 -9.25
N LEU A 26 10.05 -2.68 -8.31
CA LEU A 26 8.85 -3.43 -8.64
C LEU A 26 7.83 -2.58 -9.41
N VAL A 27 7.62 -1.32 -9.01
CA VAL A 27 6.74 -0.40 -9.75
C VAL A 27 7.22 -0.18 -11.19
N GLN A 28 8.53 -0.24 -11.45
CA GLN A 28 9.10 -0.07 -12.79
C GLN A 28 9.05 -1.34 -13.65
N GLU A 29 9.08 -2.52 -13.02
CA GLU A 29 9.17 -3.82 -13.71
C GLU A 29 7.79 -4.48 -13.93
N LEU A 30 6.80 -4.17 -13.08
CA LEU A 30 5.48 -4.78 -13.12
C LEU A 30 4.57 -4.07 -14.11
N GLU A 31 3.78 -4.85 -14.85
CA GLU A 31 2.84 -4.32 -15.85
C GLU A 31 1.46 -3.98 -15.24
N ALA A 32 1.21 -4.43 -14.00
CA ALA A 32 -0.01 -4.16 -13.26
C ALA A 32 0.24 -3.25 -12.06
N PRO A 33 -0.78 -2.47 -11.60
CA PRO A 33 -0.68 -1.65 -10.41
C PRO A 33 -0.23 -2.43 -9.16
N LEU A 34 0.75 -1.88 -8.46
CA LEU A 34 1.28 -2.42 -7.21
C LEU A 34 0.61 -1.73 -6.03
N VAL A 35 0.01 -2.53 -5.16
CA VAL A 35 -0.56 -2.07 -3.88
C VAL A 35 0.14 -2.72 -2.71
N ILE A 36 0.42 -1.94 -1.68
CA ILE A 36 1.11 -2.41 -0.47
C ILE A 36 0.09 -2.91 0.55
N ALA A 37 0.29 -4.11 1.07
CA ALA A 37 -0.46 -4.63 2.20
C ALA A 37 0.11 -4.06 3.50
N ASP A 38 -0.79 -3.64 4.40
CA ASP A 38 -0.41 -3.21 5.74
C ASP A 38 0.36 -4.28 6.53
N GLY A 39 1.25 -3.82 7.42
CA GLY A 39 2.04 -4.67 8.28
C GLY A 39 1.25 -5.40 9.37
N ALA A 40 1.96 -6.18 10.18
CA ALA A 40 1.39 -6.92 11.29
C ALA A 40 0.61 -6.03 12.29
N MET A 41 -0.32 -6.64 13.04
CA MET A 41 -1.19 -6.00 14.04
C MET A 41 -0.51 -5.14 15.11
N THR A 42 0.81 -5.24 15.25
CA THR A 42 1.60 -4.56 16.28
C THR A 42 1.86 -3.09 15.97
N SER A 43 1.54 -2.61 14.76
CA SER A 43 1.73 -1.21 14.37
C SER A 43 0.77 -0.27 15.11
N GLY A 44 1.25 0.89 15.58
CA GLY A 44 0.42 1.97 16.09
C GLY A 44 -0.20 2.82 14.97
N TYR A 45 -0.94 3.88 15.33
CA TYR A 45 -1.43 4.87 14.35
C TYR A 45 -0.27 5.46 13.52
N ALA A 46 0.83 5.82 14.18
CA ALA A 46 2.00 6.41 13.53
C ALA A 46 2.66 5.46 12.53
N ASP A 47 2.73 4.18 12.88
CA ASP A 47 3.30 3.16 12.00
C ASP A 47 2.44 2.93 10.76
N ALA A 48 1.11 2.86 10.93
CA ALA A 48 0.19 2.76 9.80
C ALA A 48 0.36 3.95 8.84
N VAL A 49 0.40 5.18 9.37
CA VAL A 49 0.63 6.38 8.55
C VAL A 49 1.98 6.35 7.84
N ARG A 50 3.05 5.96 8.55
CA ARG A 50 4.40 5.85 8.00
C ARG A 50 4.46 4.84 6.85
N GLU A 51 3.87 3.65 7.01
CA GLU A 51 3.84 2.62 5.96
C GLU A 51 3.17 3.13 4.69
N VAL A 52 2.07 3.89 4.81
CA VAL A 52 1.41 4.51 3.65
C VAL A 52 2.29 5.57 2.99
N GLN A 53 2.93 6.43 3.80
CA GLN A 53 3.82 7.46 3.27
C GLN A 53 5.01 6.84 2.52
N GLU A 54 5.58 5.75 3.03
CA GLU A 54 6.67 5.02 2.38
C GLU A 54 6.22 4.36 1.07
N ALA A 55 5.04 3.71 1.08
CA ALA A 55 4.47 3.11 -0.12
C ALA A 55 4.22 4.14 -1.23
N VAL A 56 3.61 5.27 -0.85
CA VAL A 56 3.31 6.39 -1.75
C VAL A 56 4.59 7.03 -2.29
N ALA A 57 5.59 7.28 -1.42
CA ALA A 57 6.87 7.85 -1.84
C ALA A 57 7.61 6.93 -2.83
N ALA A 58 7.40 5.62 -2.73
CA ALA A 58 7.92 4.64 -3.68
C ALA A 58 7.07 4.46 -4.95
N SER A 59 6.09 5.34 -5.18
CA SER A 59 5.17 5.32 -6.33
C SER A 59 4.26 4.09 -6.42
N ALA A 60 4.00 3.39 -5.31
CA ALA A 60 2.95 2.39 -5.27
C ALA A 60 1.58 3.05 -5.50
N GLN A 61 0.71 2.39 -6.27
CA GLN A 61 -0.58 2.95 -6.69
C GLN A 61 -1.66 2.87 -5.60
N GLY A 62 -1.37 2.23 -4.47
CA GLY A 62 -2.29 2.21 -3.34
C GLY A 62 -1.87 1.31 -2.19
N LEU A 63 -2.82 1.14 -1.28
CA LEU A 63 -2.66 0.38 -0.06
C LEU A 63 -3.89 -0.51 0.16
N ILE A 64 -3.68 -1.72 0.64
CA ILE A 64 -4.72 -2.62 1.12
C ILE A 64 -4.53 -2.84 2.62
N VAL A 65 -5.55 -2.48 3.40
CA VAL A 65 -5.53 -2.57 4.87
C VAL A 65 -6.43 -3.66 5.40
N GLY A 66 -6.01 -4.27 6.51
CA GLY A 66 -6.76 -5.31 7.19
C GLY A 66 -6.72 -5.11 8.70
N ARG A 67 -6.04 -6.03 9.39
CA ARG A 67 -6.05 -6.08 10.86
C ARG A 67 -5.40 -4.86 11.51
N SER A 68 -4.46 -4.17 10.83
CA SER A 68 -3.86 -2.95 11.38
C SER A 68 -4.89 -1.83 11.57
N VAL A 69 -6.02 -1.89 10.88
CA VAL A 69 -7.11 -0.91 11.00
C VAL A 69 -8.31 -1.52 11.72
N TRP A 70 -8.79 -2.66 11.26
CA TRP A 70 -10.12 -3.17 11.64
C TRP A 70 -10.16 -3.95 12.95
N SER A 71 -9.02 -4.33 13.50
CA SER A 71 -8.93 -4.98 14.81
C SER A 71 -8.82 -3.98 15.98
N ARG A 72 -9.15 -2.71 15.75
CA ARG A 72 -9.17 -1.65 16.76
C ARG A 72 -10.60 -1.22 17.08
N GLU A 73 -10.74 -0.38 18.11
CA GLU A 73 -12.03 0.25 18.42
C GLU A 73 -12.49 1.16 17.27
N PRO A 74 -13.82 1.28 17.04
CA PRO A 74 -14.37 1.99 15.88
C PRO A 74 -13.81 3.41 15.69
N ALA A 75 -13.67 4.19 16.76
CA ALA A 75 -13.13 5.55 16.70
C ALA A 75 -11.67 5.59 16.20
N LYS A 76 -10.86 4.61 16.59
CA LYS A 76 -9.46 4.51 16.13
C LYS A 76 -9.39 4.06 14.67
N SER A 77 -10.20 3.08 14.28
CA SER A 77 -10.30 2.62 12.88
C SER A 77 -10.73 3.75 11.95
N SER A 78 -11.79 4.49 12.31
CA SER A 78 -12.26 5.64 11.52
C SER A 78 -11.21 6.73 11.40
N ARG A 79 -10.48 7.03 12.47
CA ARG A 79 -9.40 8.02 12.45
C ARG A 79 -8.26 7.59 11.52
N ILE A 80 -7.82 6.34 11.61
CA ILE A 80 -6.77 5.81 10.72
C ILE A 80 -7.26 5.88 9.27
N MET A 81 -8.44 5.33 8.97
CA MET A 81 -8.98 5.34 7.62
C MET A 81 -9.12 6.73 7.03
N GLY A 82 -9.55 7.73 7.80
CA GLY A 82 -9.62 9.11 7.35
C GLY A 82 -8.25 9.64 6.92
N GLU A 83 -7.21 9.36 7.70
CA GLU A 83 -5.85 9.79 7.37
C GLU A 83 -5.27 9.04 6.17
N LEU A 84 -5.46 7.72 6.08
CA LEU A 84 -5.00 6.96 4.92
C LEU A 84 -5.70 7.39 3.64
N THR A 85 -7.00 7.68 3.71
CA THR A 85 -7.78 8.21 2.58
C THR A 85 -7.24 9.56 2.13
N ARG A 86 -6.96 10.46 3.08
CA ARG A 86 -6.39 11.78 2.77
C ARG A 86 -5.05 11.64 2.02
N ILE A 87 -4.14 10.82 2.54
CA ILE A 87 -2.82 10.59 1.92
C ILE A 87 -2.97 9.98 0.53
N ALA A 88 -3.83 8.97 0.37
CA ALA A 88 -4.05 8.33 -0.92
C ALA A 88 -4.63 9.31 -1.96
N GLN A 89 -5.55 10.19 -1.56
CA GLN A 89 -6.14 11.19 -2.45
C GLN A 89 -5.14 12.26 -2.88
N GLU A 90 -4.26 12.70 -1.97
CA GLU A 90 -3.23 13.71 -2.25
C GLU A 90 -2.15 13.19 -3.22
N ASN A 91 -1.95 11.87 -3.28
CA ASN A 91 -0.86 11.26 -4.05
C ASN A 91 -1.34 10.36 -5.19
N HIS A 92 -2.65 10.31 -5.44
CA HIS A 92 -3.20 9.59 -6.57
C HIS A 92 -2.70 10.23 -7.88
N VAL A 93 -1.88 9.47 -8.61
CA VAL A 93 -1.57 9.75 -10.01
C VAL A 93 -2.73 9.21 -10.84
N LYS A 94 -3.47 10.10 -11.52
CA LYS A 94 -4.44 9.67 -12.55
C LYS A 94 -3.69 8.85 -13.60
N VAL A 95 -3.96 7.55 -13.64
CA VAL A 95 -3.56 6.71 -14.77
C VAL A 95 -4.56 7.02 -15.88
N CYS A 96 -4.10 7.76 -16.89
CA CYS A 96 -4.87 8.12 -18.09
C CYS A 96 -4.95 6.94 -19.06
#